data_AF-A0A7X3G291-F1
#
_entry.id   AF-A0A7X3G291-F1
#
_cell.length_a   1.000
_cell.length_b   1.000
_cell.length_c   1.000
_cell.angle_alpha   90.00
_cell.angle_beta   90.00
_cell.angle_gamma   90.00
#
_symmetry.space_group_name_H-M   'P 1'
#
loop_
_entity.id
_entity.type
_entity.pdbx_description
1 polymer ?
#
loop_
_entity_poly.entity_id
_entity_poly.type
_entity_poly.pdbx_seq_one_letter_code
_entity_poly.pdbx_strand_id
1 'polypeptide(L)'
;MGKGIAVTFREKWPLMYARYRELCKTGAFVLGDVFEWTDGATRIYNLGTQRTWRSKADVSAIKISMARLKKLLTDAEISEIYMPRIGAGLGGGDWNEIKSIIEWSFGESPIHVYVCEEFVPGAALQVMS
;
A
#
# COMPACT_ATOMS: atom_id res chain seq x y z
N MET A 1 -11.18 1.75 -4.90
CA MET A 1 -10.27 2.27 -5.94
C MET A 1 -11.04 3.17 -6.92
N GLY A 2 -11.28 4.44 -6.57
CA GLY A 2 -12.07 5.35 -7.42
C GLY A 2 -11.60 6.80 -7.42
N LYS A 3 -10.51 7.10 -6.71
CA LYS A 3 -9.84 8.41 -6.65
C LYS A 3 -8.34 8.23 -6.41
N GLY A 4 -7.55 9.25 -6.75
CA GLY A 4 -6.09 9.25 -6.57
C GLY A 4 -5.38 8.15 -7.35
N ILE A 5 -4.20 7.75 -6.88
CA ILE A 5 -3.36 6.72 -7.53
C ILE A 5 -4.07 5.37 -7.73
N ALA A 6 -5.07 5.05 -6.90
CA ALA A 6 -5.85 3.83 -7.04
C ALA A 6 -6.65 3.76 -8.37
N VAL A 7 -6.92 4.89 -9.02
CA VAL A 7 -7.54 4.92 -10.36
C VAL A 7 -6.54 4.42 -11.41
N THR A 8 -5.31 4.92 -11.36
CA THR A 8 -4.21 4.49 -12.25
C THR A 8 -3.94 2.99 -12.11
N PHE A 9 -3.92 2.47 -10.88
CA PHE A 9 -3.76 1.03 -10.65
C PHE A 9 -4.92 0.20 -11.21
N ARG A 10 -6.16 0.68 -11.08
CA ARG A 10 -7.33 0.01 -11.66
C ARG A 10 -7.27 -0.04 -13.19
N GLU A 11 -6.84 1.05 -13.82
CA GLU A 11 -6.77 1.15 -15.28
C GLU A 11 -5.63 0.30 -15.85
N LYS A 12 -4.47 0.31 -15.18
CA LYS A 12 -3.29 -0.46 -15.60
C LYS A 12 -3.41 -1.96 -15.31
N TRP A 13 -4.08 -2.33 -14.20
CA TRP A 13 -4.28 -3.75 -13.80
C TRP A 13 -5.77 -4.06 -13.57
N PRO A 14 -6.57 -4.18 -14.63
CA PRO A 14 -8.01 -4.41 -14.52
C PRO A 14 -8.35 -5.77 -13.88
N LEU A 15 -7.53 -6.80 -14.10
CA LEU A 15 -7.71 -8.12 -13.48
C LEU A 15 -7.44 -8.10 -11.97
N MET A 16 -6.41 -7.39 -11.53
CA MET A 16 -6.16 -7.13 -10.11
C MET A 16 -7.38 -6.46 -9.47
N TYR A 17 -7.93 -5.44 -10.13
CA TYR A 17 -9.11 -4.73 -9.63
C TYR A 17 -10.34 -5.63 -9.54
N ALA A 18 -10.58 -6.47 -10.54
CA ALA A 18 -11.69 -7.43 -10.54
C ALA A 18 -11.57 -8.39 -9.35
N ARG A 19 -10.36 -8.93 -9.10
CA ARG A 19 -10.11 -9.82 -7.96
C ARG A 19 -10.25 -9.10 -6.62
N TYR A 20 -9.69 -7.90 -6.49
CA TYR A 20 -9.86 -7.05 -5.31
C TYR A 20 -11.36 -6.83 -5.00
N ARG A 21 -12.17 -6.51 -6.02
CA ARG A 21 -13.62 -6.30 -5.87
C ARG A 21 -14.34 -7.55 -5.37
N GLU A 22 -13.97 -8.72 -5.88
CA GLU A 22 -14.49 -10.00 -5.43
C GLU A 22 -14.16 -10.25 -3.96
N LEU A 23 -12.90 -10.09 -3.56
CA LEU A 23 -12.45 -10.29 -2.17
C LEU A 23 -13.17 -9.35 -1.19
N CYS A 24 -13.36 -8.08 -1.58
CA CYS A 24 -14.17 -7.16 -0.76
C CYS A 24 -15.63 -7.59 -0.66
N LYS A 25 -16.23 -8.09 -1.76
CA LYS A 25 -17.64 -8.51 -1.79
C LYS A 25 -17.89 -9.74 -0.92
N THR A 26 -16.94 -10.68 -0.89
CA THR A 26 -17.04 -11.92 -0.10
C THR A 26 -16.58 -11.75 1.35
N GLY A 27 -16.05 -10.58 1.73
CA GLY A 27 -15.48 -10.34 3.06
C GLY A 27 -14.13 -11.02 3.27
N ALA A 28 -13.49 -11.51 2.22
CA ALA A 28 -12.17 -12.14 2.25
C ALA A 28 -11.00 -11.13 2.25
N PHE A 29 -11.29 -9.83 2.09
CA PHE A 29 -10.33 -8.75 2.26
C PHE A 29 -10.94 -7.65 3.14
N VAL A 30 -10.40 -7.53 4.35
CA VAL A 30 -10.88 -6.64 5.41
C VAL A 30 -9.77 -5.70 5.91
N LEU A 31 -10.10 -4.90 6.94
CA LEU A 31 -9.13 -4.01 7.57
C LEU A 31 -7.90 -4.77 8.07
N GLY A 32 -6.72 -4.24 7.76
CA GLY A 32 -5.43 -4.80 8.12
C GLY A 32 -4.92 -5.86 7.13
N ASP A 33 -5.74 -6.34 6.20
CA ASP A 33 -5.28 -7.35 5.24
C ASP A 33 -4.32 -6.77 4.21
N VAL A 34 -3.58 -7.67 3.56
CA VAL A 34 -2.71 -7.38 2.43
C VAL A 34 -3.09 -8.33 1.30
N PHE A 35 -3.53 -7.78 0.18
CA PHE A 35 -3.82 -8.54 -1.03
C PHE A 35 -2.68 -8.35 -2.02
N GLU A 36 -1.87 -9.39 -2.17
CA GLU A 36 -0.80 -9.47 -3.16
C GLU A 36 -1.35 -9.83 -4.55
N TRP A 37 -0.84 -9.13 -5.56
CA TRP A 37 -1.08 -9.41 -6.96
C TRP A 37 0.24 -9.45 -7.72
N THR A 38 0.39 -10.45 -8.59
CA THR A 38 1.58 -10.62 -9.43
C THR A 38 1.19 -10.55 -10.90
N ASP A 39 1.91 -9.75 -11.66
CA ASP A 39 1.78 -9.60 -13.11
C ASP A 39 3.17 -9.56 -13.75
N GLY A 40 3.64 -10.72 -14.23
CA GLY A 40 5.02 -10.91 -14.66
C GLY A 40 6.00 -10.64 -13.51
N ALA A 41 6.94 -9.71 -13.73
CA ALA A 41 7.89 -9.27 -12.71
C ALA A 41 7.31 -8.24 -11.73
N THR A 42 6.11 -7.72 -11.99
CA THR A 42 5.49 -6.70 -11.14
C THR A 42 4.74 -7.37 -9.99
N ARG A 43 5.00 -6.93 -8.75
CA ARG A 43 4.22 -7.30 -7.56
C ARG A 43 3.56 -6.07 -6.95
N ILE A 44 2.29 -6.20 -6.59
CA ILE A 44 1.46 -5.12 -6.04
C ILE A 44 0.85 -5.60 -4.72
N TYR A 45 1.03 -4.82 -3.67
CA TYR A 45 0.48 -5.10 -2.35
C TYR A 45 -0.64 -4.10 -2.02
N ASN A 46 -1.88 -4.55 -2.10
CA ASN A 46 -3.06 -3.74 -1.75
C ASN A 46 -3.33 -3.84 -0.25
N LEU A 47 -3.27 -2.70 0.45
CA LEU A 47 -3.41 -2.64 1.91
C LEU A 47 -4.84 -2.28 2.34
N GLY A 48 -5.41 -3.04 3.26
CA GLY A 48 -6.75 -2.82 3.82
C GLY A 48 -6.76 -1.73 4.89
N THR A 49 -6.48 -0.48 4.52
CA THR A 49 -6.24 0.62 5.49
C THR A 49 -7.48 1.43 5.89
N GLN A 50 -8.61 1.23 5.23
CA GLN A 50 -9.85 1.98 5.49
C GLN A 50 -11.09 1.12 5.22
N ARG A 51 -12.18 1.36 5.96
CA ARG A 51 -13.43 0.56 5.83
C ARG A 51 -14.16 0.85 4.52
N THR A 52 -14.22 2.11 4.16
CA THR A 52 -14.85 2.59 2.92
C THR A 52 -13.99 3.69 2.32
N TRP A 53 -14.25 4.04 1.06
CA TRP A 53 -13.53 5.15 0.42
C TRP A 53 -13.82 6.53 1.02
N ARG A 54 -14.83 6.64 1.90
CA ARG A 54 -15.20 7.89 2.60
C ARG A 54 -14.69 7.94 4.04
N SER A 55 -14.28 6.81 4.61
CA SER A 55 -13.80 6.77 5.99
C SER A 55 -12.36 7.22 6.07
N LYS A 56 -11.96 7.71 7.26
CA LYS A 56 -10.55 7.95 7.51
C LYS A 56 -9.74 6.65 7.48
N ALA A 57 -8.44 6.78 7.27
CA ALA A 57 -7.51 5.69 7.47
C ALA A 57 -7.59 5.18 8.93
N ASP A 58 -7.60 3.87 9.12
CA ASP A 58 -7.62 3.22 10.42
C ASP A 58 -6.18 2.89 10.82
N VAL A 59 -5.68 3.58 11.85
CA VAL A 59 -4.29 3.46 12.32
C VAL A 59 -3.95 2.03 12.75
N SER A 60 -4.88 1.35 13.43
CA SER A 60 -4.70 -0.04 13.86
C SER A 60 -4.62 -0.96 12.64
N ALA A 61 -5.47 -0.74 11.64
CA ALA A 61 -5.40 -1.48 10.38
C ALA A 61 -4.06 -1.25 9.66
N ILE A 62 -3.55 -0.02 9.62
CA ILE A 62 -2.23 0.27 9.02
C ILE A 62 -1.13 -0.51 9.72
N LYS A 63 -1.08 -0.53 11.06
CA LYS A 63 -0.09 -1.30 11.83
C LYS A 63 -0.14 -2.80 11.47
N ILE A 64 -1.34 -3.37 11.43
CA ILE A 64 -1.55 -4.78 11.06
C ILE A 64 -1.11 -5.04 9.62
N SER A 65 -1.48 -4.17 8.68
CA SER A 65 -1.08 -4.28 7.28
C SER A 65 0.44 -4.19 7.10
N MET A 66 1.14 -3.30 7.83
CA MET A 66 2.60 -3.18 7.75
C MET A 66 3.29 -4.45 8.26
N ALA A 67 2.84 -5.01 9.39
CA ALA A 67 3.40 -6.25 9.92
C ALA A 67 3.21 -7.44 8.95
N ARG A 68 2.02 -7.55 8.34
CA ARG A 68 1.74 -8.58 7.33
C ARG A 68 2.53 -8.36 6.05
N LEU A 69 2.65 -7.11 5.60
CA LEU A 69 3.46 -6.77 4.45
C LEU A 69 4.91 -7.17 4.67
N LYS A 70 5.50 -6.80 5.82
CA LYS A 70 6.88 -7.19 6.18
C LYS A 70 7.07 -8.70 6.08
N LYS A 71 6.14 -9.48 6.63
CA LYS A 71 6.18 -10.95 6.53
C LYS A 71 6.16 -11.43 5.07
N LEU A 72 5.24 -10.93 4.25
CA LEU A 72 5.14 -11.32 2.83
C LEU A 72 6.43 -11.00 2.06
N LEU A 73 7.01 -9.83 2.32
CA LEU A 73 8.25 -9.40 1.68
C LEU A 73 9.44 -10.25 2.12
N THR A 74 9.55 -10.57 3.41
CA THR A 74 10.58 -11.47 3.94
C THR A 74 10.46 -12.87 3.35
N ASP A 75 9.25 -13.45 3.38
CA ASP A 75 8.99 -14.81 2.86
C ASP A 75 9.28 -14.91 1.35
N ALA A 76 9.16 -13.79 0.63
CA ALA A 76 9.36 -13.73 -0.81
C ALA A 76 10.71 -13.10 -1.23
N GLU A 77 11.64 -12.93 -0.27
CA GLU A 77 13.00 -12.41 -0.46
C GLU A 77 13.04 -11.04 -1.18
N ILE A 78 12.05 -10.19 -0.95
CA ILE A 78 12.01 -8.82 -1.48
C ILE A 78 12.73 -7.89 -0.51
N SER A 79 13.78 -7.23 -1.00
CA SER A 79 14.58 -6.27 -0.23
C SER A 79 14.12 -4.82 -0.40
N GLU A 80 13.27 -4.50 -1.38
CA GLU A 80 12.90 -3.11 -1.69
C GLU A 80 11.44 -2.99 -2.13
N ILE A 81 10.74 -1.98 -1.62
CA ILE A 81 9.38 -1.62 -2.06
C ILE A 81 9.21 -0.12 -2.21
N TYR A 82 8.27 0.26 -3.07
CA TYR A 82 7.85 1.64 -3.28
C TYR A 82 6.38 1.77 -2.89
N MET A 83 6.05 2.82 -2.15
CA MET A 83 4.67 3.12 -1.78
C MET A 83 4.35 4.61 -1.91
N PRO A 84 3.12 5.01 -2.26
CA PRO A 84 2.69 6.39 -2.14
C PRO A 84 2.52 6.77 -0.66
N ARG A 85 2.26 8.06 -0.37
CA ARG A 85 1.78 8.50 0.95
C ARG A 85 0.42 7.88 1.30
N ILE A 86 0.44 6.65 1.83
CA ILE A 86 -0.77 5.92 2.21
C ILE A 86 -1.50 6.64 3.35
N GLY A 87 -2.83 6.65 3.32
CA GLY A 87 -3.68 7.21 4.39
C GLY A 87 -3.66 8.73 4.57
N ALA A 88 -2.64 9.44 4.07
CA ALA A 88 -2.45 10.90 4.23
C ALA A 88 -3.19 11.78 3.20
N GLY A 89 -3.81 11.18 2.17
CA GLY A 89 -4.60 11.91 1.16
C GLY A 89 -6.07 12.04 1.53
N LEU A 90 -6.95 11.59 0.64
CA LEU A 90 -8.42 11.62 0.79
C LEU A 90 -8.95 10.89 2.05
N GLY A 91 -8.10 10.11 2.73
CA GLY A 91 -8.41 9.43 4.00
C GLY A 91 -8.15 10.28 5.24
N GLY A 92 -7.62 11.50 5.13
CA GLY A 92 -7.49 12.46 6.24
C GLY A 92 -6.78 11.93 7.49
N GLY A 93 -5.91 10.93 7.34
CA GLY A 93 -5.04 10.44 8.42
C GLY A 93 -3.85 11.36 8.63
N ASP A 94 -3.30 11.37 9.84
CA ASP A 94 -2.07 12.10 10.13
C ASP A 94 -0.88 11.39 9.48
N TRP A 95 -0.25 12.07 8.51
CA TRP A 95 0.90 11.51 7.81
C TRP A 95 2.08 11.24 8.75
N ASN A 96 2.30 12.09 9.76
CA ASN A 96 3.43 11.92 10.66
C ASN A 96 3.26 10.63 11.48
N GLU A 97 2.04 10.36 11.94
CA GLU A 97 1.71 9.10 12.64
C GLU A 97 1.93 7.89 11.73
N ILE A 98 1.45 7.94 10.49
CA ILE A 98 1.61 6.84 9.52
C ILE A 98 3.08 6.63 9.17
N LYS A 99 3.84 7.71 8.97
CA LYS A 99 5.28 7.66 8.70
C LYS A 99 6.03 6.98 9.85
N SER A 100 5.74 7.36 11.10
CA SER A 100 6.33 6.70 12.27
C SER A 100 6.00 5.20 12.35
N ILE A 101 4.81 4.78 11.90
CA ILE A 101 4.45 3.35 11.83
C ILE A 101 5.28 2.61 10.78
N ILE A 102 5.49 3.23 9.61
CA ILE A 102 6.33 2.65 8.55
C ILE A 102 7.77 2.52 9.05
N GLU A 103 8.33 3.59 9.60
CA GLU A 103 9.68 3.62 10.17
C GLU A 103 9.86 2.59 11.28
N TRP A 104 8.90 2.48 12.21
CA TRP A 104 8.95 1.47 13.27
C TRP A 104 8.87 0.04 12.72
N SER A 105 8.03 -0.18 11.68
CA SER A 105 7.86 -1.53 11.12
C SER A 105 9.10 -2.01 10.38
N PHE A 106 9.81 -1.11 9.69
CA PHE A 106 10.91 -1.45 8.78
C PHE A 106 12.30 -0.97 9.23
N GLY A 107 12.42 -0.18 10.31
CA GLY A 107 13.67 0.50 10.69
C GLY A 107 14.86 -0.43 10.99
N GLU A 108 14.61 -1.62 11.52
CA GLU A 108 15.63 -2.66 11.75
C GLU A 108 15.59 -3.77 10.68
N SER A 109 14.76 -3.61 9.66
CA SER A 109 14.59 -4.60 8.59
C SER A 109 15.63 -4.40 7.49
N PRO A 110 16.13 -5.46 6.84
CA PRO A 110 16.90 -5.34 5.60
C PRO A 110 16.04 -4.92 4.39
N ILE A 111 14.78 -4.53 4.61
CA ILE A 111 13.82 -4.18 3.56
C ILE A 111 13.75 -2.66 3.52
N HIS A 112 14.11 -2.08 2.37
CA HIS A 112 14.03 -0.65 2.14
C HIS A 112 12.63 -0.26 1.65
N VAL A 113 12.03 0.73 2.31
CA VAL A 113 10.72 1.28 1.94
C VAL A 113 10.89 2.70 1.43
N TYR A 114 10.62 2.91 0.16
CA TYR A 114 10.64 4.22 -0.48
C TYR A 114 9.23 4.80 -0.53
N VAL A 115 9.03 5.91 0.17
CA VAL A 115 7.76 6.66 0.08
C VAL A 115 7.86 7.69 -1.04
N CYS A 116 7.02 7.53 -2.06
CA CYS A 116 6.88 8.47 -3.17
C CYS A 116 5.91 9.60 -2.77
N GLU A 117 6.43 10.81 -2.54
CA GLU A 117 5.63 11.94 -2.09
C GLU A 117 5.03 12.77 -3.24
N GLU A 118 5.74 12.88 -4.37
CA GLU A 118 5.34 13.66 -5.52
C GLU A 118 5.29 12.80 -6.79
N PHE A 119 4.24 13.00 -7.59
CA PHE A 119 4.17 12.44 -8.94
C PHE A 119 4.65 13.50 -9.93
N VAL A 120 5.79 13.23 -10.58
CA VAL A 120 6.33 14.08 -11.64
C VAL A 120 6.21 13.33 -12.98
N PRO A 121 5.34 13.79 -13.90
CA PRO A 121 5.20 13.15 -15.21
C PRO A 121 6.53 13.10 -15.97
N GLY A 122 6.92 11.91 -16.44
CA GLY A 122 8.12 11.72 -17.25
C GLY A 122 9.45 11.73 -16.50
N ALA A 123 9.45 11.88 -15.17
CA ALA A 123 10.67 11.79 -14.37
C ALA A 123 10.96 10.34 -13.95
N ALA A 124 12.24 9.97 -13.98
CA ALA A 124 12.71 8.77 -13.29
C ALA A 124 12.61 8.97 -11.78
N LEU A 125 12.46 7.87 -11.03
CA LEU A 125 12.34 7.91 -9.59
C LEU A 125 13.63 8.46 -8.98
N GLN A 126 13.54 9.63 -8.34
CA GLN A 126 14.65 10.23 -7.60
C GLN A 126 14.49 9.88 -6.13
N VAL A 127 15.34 8.99 -5.64
CA VAL A 127 15.46 8.74 -4.20
C VAL A 127 16.29 9.89 -3.64
N MET A 128 15.67 10.76 -2.84
CA MET A 128 16.44 11.74 -2.06
C MET A 128 17.19 10.99 -0.97
N SER A 129 18.51 11.12 -0.97
CA SER A 129 19.46 10.57 0.01
C SER A 129 19.31 11.20 1.39
#